data_AF-A0A932WGH4-F1
#
_entry.id   AF-A0A932WGH4-F1
#
_cell.length_a   1.000
_cell.length_b   1.000
_cell.length_c   1.000
_cell.angle_alpha   90.00
_cell.angle_beta   90.00
_cell.angle_gamma   90.00
#
_symmetry.space_group_name_H-M   'P 1'
#
loop_
_entity.id
_entity.type
_entity.pdbx_description
1 polymer ?
#
loop_
_entity_poly.entity_id
_entity_poly.type
_entity_poly.pdbx_seq_one_letter_code
_entity_poly.pdbx_strand_id
1 'polypeptide(L)'
;MDGYPFPPSSPLQNGTIEVKQINPRIDAAGNLQYFGELINKSTEPACDVQIYIDSKDPSGGPDSIDFDFVQGSTLLVSSFPEWTCLNPNEVGAFDVASPLHSSPASLSSSIYWNKDNISTPKVTSAEVVVEGLTESTGPAGNRVLVGSIKNKNSHYTLSQVRIAFAAIDAGEKVIDTQLNFINGSDCQQAGNNCLTAGASGSFSVPLAVLPSEAKSYKYKINYNVMEQ
;
A
#
# COMPACT_ATOMS: atom_id res chain seq x y z
N MET A 1 0.39 -19.69 -25.87
CA MET A 1 -0.12 -20.04 -24.52
C MET A 1 1.02 -19.76 -23.58
N ASP A 2 1.13 -18.50 -23.19
CA ASP A 2 2.19 -18.06 -22.29
C ASP A 2 1.82 -18.52 -20.89
N GLY A 3 2.72 -19.29 -20.27
CA GLY A 3 2.50 -19.89 -18.97
C GLY A 3 2.46 -18.80 -17.91
N TYR A 4 1.28 -18.57 -17.34
CA TYR A 4 1.18 -17.88 -16.06
C TYR A 4 2.06 -18.63 -15.04
N PRO A 5 2.90 -17.94 -14.25
CA PRO A 5 3.63 -18.58 -13.18
C PRO A 5 2.60 -19.21 -12.23
N PHE A 6 2.66 -20.54 -12.11
CA PHE A 6 1.86 -21.26 -11.13
C PHE A 6 2.16 -20.67 -9.74
N PRO A 7 1.14 -20.45 -8.88
CA PRO A 7 1.39 -20.11 -7.49
C PRO A 7 2.32 -21.19 -6.89
N PRO A 8 3.33 -20.80 -6.08
CA PRO A 8 4.31 -21.73 -5.56
C PRO A 8 3.61 -22.93 -4.88
N SER A 9 4.09 -24.13 -5.18
CA SER A 9 3.48 -25.38 -4.72
C SER A 9 3.61 -25.51 -3.20
N SER A 10 2.53 -25.14 -2.51
CA SER A 10 2.28 -25.21 -1.05
C SER A 10 2.78 -23.99 -0.25
N PRO A 11 1.92 -23.37 0.59
CA PRO A 11 2.28 -22.19 1.36
C PRO A 11 3.25 -22.57 2.49
N LEU A 12 4.39 -21.87 2.59
CA LEU A 12 5.35 -22.07 3.68
C LEU A 12 4.90 -21.44 5.00
N GLN A 13 3.73 -20.78 5.07
CA GLN A 13 3.08 -20.37 6.32
C GLN A 13 1.64 -19.88 6.07
N ASN A 14 0.66 -20.80 6.09
CA ASN A 14 -0.75 -20.43 6.23
C ASN A 14 -1.04 -20.14 7.72
N GLY A 15 -1.28 -18.86 8.04
CA GLY A 15 -1.94 -18.42 9.27
C GLY A 15 -1.05 -17.68 10.28
N THR A 16 -0.76 -16.42 10.00
CA THR A 16 -0.35 -15.38 10.99
C THR A 16 -0.64 -13.96 10.48
N ILE A 17 -0.71 -13.78 9.15
CA ILE A 17 -1.29 -12.60 8.50
C ILE A 17 -2.74 -12.89 8.16
N GLU A 18 -3.64 -11.98 8.53
CA GLU A 18 -5.08 -12.14 8.27
C GLU A 18 -5.61 -11.02 7.39
N VAL A 19 -6.50 -11.36 6.45
CA VAL A 19 -7.33 -10.38 5.74
C VAL A 19 -8.48 -9.97 6.66
N LYS A 20 -8.65 -8.67 6.89
CA LYS A 20 -9.83 -8.19 7.62
C LYS A 20 -11.08 -8.19 6.74
N GLN A 21 -10.95 -7.64 5.54
CA GLN A 21 -12.03 -7.52 4.57
C GLN A 21 -11.47 -7.25 3.17
N ILE A 22 -12.26 -7.62 2.17
CA ILE A 22 -12.03 -7.32 0.76
C ILE A 22 -13.24 -6.55 0.23
N ASN A 23 -12.97 -5.45 -0.44
CA ASN A 23 -13.94 -4.53 -1.01
C ASN A 23 -13.71 -4.44 -2.54
N PRO A 24 -14.45 -5.23 -3.33
CA PRO A 24 -14.40 -5.14 -4.78
C PRO A 24 -15.06 -3.84 -5.27
N ARG A 25 -14.40 -3.14 -6.20
CA ARG A 25 -14.92 -1.94 -6.89
C ARG A 25 -14.59 -1.99 -8.37
N ILE A 26 -15.43 -1.40 -9.20
CA ILE A 26 -15.11 -1.21 -10.62
C ILE A 26 -14.49 0.18 -10.78
N ASP A 27 -13.31 0.25 -11.39
CA ASP A 27 -12.61 1.49 -11.69
C ASP A 27 -13.28 2.25 -12.85
N ALA A 28 -12.75 3.44 -13.16
CA ALA A 28 -13.29 4.27 -14.25
C ALA A 28 -13.07 3.67 -15.65
N ALA A 29 -12.12 2.74 -15.81
CA ALA A 29 -11.86 2.00 -17.05
C ALA A 29 -12.73 0.73 -17.16
N GLY A 30 -13.50 0.41 -16.13
CA GLY A 30 -14.35 -0.77 -16.07
C GLY A 30 -13.65 -2.01 -15.50
N ASN A 31 -12.41 -1.91 -15.03
CA ASN A 31 -11.70 -3.04 -14.44
C ASN A 31 -12.08 -3.20 -12.97
N LEU A 32 -12.04 -4.43 -12.49
CA LEU A 32 -12.31 -4.78 -11.10
C LEU A 32 -11.05 -4.58 -10.26
N GLN A 33 -11.17 -3.81 -9.19
CA GLN A 33 -10.15 -3.62 -8.17
C GLN A 33 -10.61 -4.21 -6.86
N TYR A 34 -9.72 -4.92 -6.19
CA TYR A 34 -9.94 -5.45 -4.85
C TYR A 34 -9.12 -4.65 -3.85
N PHE A 35 -9.83 -3.86 -3.06
CA PHE A 35 -9.24 -3.14 -1.95
C PHE A 35 -9.41 -3.93 -0.66
N GLY A 36 -8.51 -3.81 0.30
CA GLY A 36 -8.74 -4.44 1.59
C GLY A 36 -7.72 -4.06 2.64
N GLU A 37 -7.80 -4.71 3.80
CA GLU A 37 -6.79 -4.62 4.85
C GLU A 37 -6.25 -6.01 5.20
N LEU A 38 -4.96 -6.08 5.50
CA LEU A 38 -4.34 -7.23 6.17
C LEU A 38 -4.06 -6.86 7.64
N ILE A 39 -3.60 -7.78 8.47
CA ILE A 39 -3.01 -7.48 9.78
C ILE A 39 -1.99 -8.56 10.09
N ASN A 40 -0.81 -8.16 10.54
CA ASN A 40 0.16 -9.11 11.06
C ASN A 40 -0.20 -9.48 12.49
N LYS A 41 -0.85 -10.63 12.71
CA LYS A 41 -1.12 -11.16 14.06
C LYS A 41 0.00 -12.05 14.59
N SER A 42 1.09 -12.18 13.85
CA SER A 42 2.27 -12.90 14.31
C SER A 42 3.03 -12.08 15.37
N THR A 43 3.88 -12.76 16.14
CA THR A 43 4.81 -12.12 17.08
C THR A 43 6.08 -11.62 16.40
N GLU A 44 6.23 -11.88 15.11
CA GLU A 44 7.40 -11.56 14.31
C GLU A 44 7.03 -10.66 13.13
N PRO A 45 7.98 -9.90 12.59
CA PRO A 45 7.78 -9.23 11.33
C PRO A 45 7.43 -10.15 10.18
N ALA A 46 6.55 -9.69 9.29
CA ALA A 46 6.29 -10.33 8.02
C ALA A 46 6.67 -9.40 6.88
N CYS A 47 7.64 -9.82 6.07
CA CYS A 47 8.16 -9.11 4.93
C CYS A 47 7.71 -9.76 3.62
N ASP A 48 7.81 -9.04 2.51
CA ASP A 48 7.44 -9.49 1.16
C ASP A 48 6.03 -10.07 1.08
N VAL A 49 5.09 -9.40 1.77
CA VAL A 49 3.71 -9.87 1.92
C VAL A 49 2.98 -9.79 0.58
N GLN A 50 2.53 -10.96 0.10
CA GLN A 50 1.74 -11.22 -1.10
C GLN A 50 0.37 -11.84 -0.70
N ILE A 51 -0.67 -11.61 -1.49
CA ILE A 51 -2.11 -11.81 -1.35
C ILE A 51 -2.56 -12.05 -2.78
N TYR A 52 -3.11 -13.23 -2.98
CA TYR A 52 -3.70 -13.67 -4.22
C TYR A 52 -5.20 -13.65 -4.00
N ILE A 53 -5.95 -13.12 -4.95
CA ILE A 53 -7.41 -13.06 -4.91
C ILE A 53 -7.96 -13.99 -5.99
N ASP A 54 -8.63 -15.05 -5.57
CA ASP A 54 -9.33 -15.95 -6.49
C ASP A 54 -10.81 -15.56 -6.54
N SER A 55 -11.29 -15.23 -7.74
CA SER A 55 -12.68 -14.86 -7.99
C SER A 55 -13.45 -15.90 -8.80
N LYS A 56 -14.69 -16.17 -8.40
CA LYS A 56 -15.57 -17.12 -9.10
C LYS A 56 -16.84 -16.44 -9.60
N ASP A 57 -17.30 -16.93 -10.74
CA ASP A 57 -18.56 -16.51 -11.37
C ASP A 57 -19.77 -17.08 -10.59
N PRO A 58 -21.01 -16.66 -10.90
CA PRO A 58 -22.22 -17.19 -10.27
C PRO A 58 -22.45 -18.69 -10.45
N SER A 59 -21.82 -19.32 -11.45
CA SER A 59 -21.89 -20.76 -11.70
C SER A 59 -20.85 -21.55 -10.87
N GLY A 60 -20.02 -20.86 -10.10
CA GLY A 60 -18.93 -21.46 -9.32
C GLY A 60 -17.71 -21.83 -10.16
N GLY A 61 -17.70 -21.47 -11.44
CA GLY A 61 -16.55 -21.58 -12.32
C GLY A 61 -15.50 -20.51 -12.00
N PRO A 62 -14.22 -20.76 -12.29
CA PRO A 62 -13.22 -19.69 -12.26
C PRO A 62 -13.60 -18.66 -13.34
N ASP A 63 -13.94 -17.44 -12.93
CA ASP A 63 -14.25 -16.33 -13.85
C ASP A 63 -12.94 -15.77 -14.43
N SER A 64 -11.92 -15.69 -13.57
CA SER A 64 -10.52 -15.43 -13.87
C SER A 64 -9.67 -15.95 -12.70
N ILE A 65 -8.47 -16.44 -13.00
CA ILE A 65 -7.38 -16.51 -12.01
C ILE A 65 -6.45 -15.37 -12.39
N ASP A 66 -6.72 -14.19 -11.84
CA ASP A 66 -5.77 -13.09 -11.87
C ASP A 66 -4.99 -13.10 -10.57
N PHE A 67 -3.68 -13.00 -10.70
CA PHE A 67 -2.82 -12.65 -9.59
C PHE A 67 -2.22 -11.29 -9.90
N ASP A 68 -2.18 -10.44 -8.90
CA ASP A 68 -1.22 -9.35 -8.88
C ASP A 68 -0.25 -9.63 -7.74
N PHE A 69 0.95 -9.08 -7.82
CA PHE A 69 1.73 -8.92 -6.61
C PHE A 69 0.95 -8.00 -5.71
N VAL A 70 0.93 -8.31 -4.42
CA VAL A 70 0.24 -7.43 -3.49
C VAL A 70 0.88 -6.11 -3.49
N GLN A 71 0.02 -5.15 -3.69
CA GLN A 71 0.31 -3.80 -3.38
C GLN A 71 -0.32 -3.32 -2.07
N GLY A 72 -0.07 -3.96 -0.92
CA GLY A 72 0.06 -3.21 0.33
C GLY A 72 -0.13 -3.83 1.70
N SER A 73 0.70 -3.33 2.61
CA SER A 73 0.78 -3.63 4.01
C SER A 73 0.54 -2.30 4.78
N THR A 74 -0.73 -2.04 5.04
CA THR A 74 -1.60 -0.88 5.42
C THR A 74 -1.54 0.31 4.55
N LEU A 75 -0.71 0.15 3.53
CA LEU A 75 -0.07 1.14 2.74
C LEU A 75 0.51 0.40 1.56
N LEU A 76 0.23 0.96 0.39
CA LEU A 76 0.62 0.45 -0.90
C LEU A 76 2.02 -0.20 -0.85
N VAL A 77 2.06 -1.52 -1.00
CA VAL A 77 3.28 -2.31 -1.21
C VAL A 77 3.53 -1.97 -2.65
N SER A 78 4.58 -1.24 -3.01
CA SER A 78 4.78 -1.07 -4.44
C SER A 78 5.12 -2.43 -5.05
N SER A 79 4.85 -2.60 -6.34
CA SER A 79 5.28 -3.65 -7.29
C SER A 79 6.79 -3.97 -7.32
N PHE A 80 7.55 -3.62 -6.28
CA PHE A 80 8.97 -3.88 -6.14
C PHE A 80 9.21 -4.75 -4.90
N PRO A 81 9.80 -5.95 -5.06
CA PRO A 81 9.83 -7.02 -4.07
C PRO A 81 10.73 -6.77 -2.84
N GLU A 82 11.30 -5.58 -2.64
CA GLU A 82 12.44 -5.42 -1.72
C GLU A 82 12.12 -4.62 -0.44
N TRP A 83 10.88 -4.17 -0.17
CA TRP A 83 10.67 -3.09 0.82
C TRP A 83 9.42 -3.17 1.68
N THR A 84 8.76 -4.33 1.81
CA THR A 84 7.44 -4.34 2.46
C THR A 84 7.35 -5.26 3.63
N CYS A 85 7.30 -4.67 4.83
CA CYS A 85 7.12 -5.41 6.05
C CYS A 85 6.01 -4.82 6.93
N LEU A 86 5.34 -5.74 7.63
CA LEU A 86 4.43 -5.48 8.73
C LEU A 86 5.08 -5.92 10.03
N ASN A 87 5.24 -4.99 10.97
CA ASN A 87 5.57 -5.40 12.35
C ASN A 87 4.38 -6.14 12.99
N PRO A 88 4.62 -6.87 14.09
CA PRO A 88 3.55 -7.44 14.90
C PRO A 88 2.44 -6.42 15.22
N ASN A 89 1.20 -6.82 14.96
CA ASN A 89 -0.04 -6.04 15.08
C ASN A 89 -0.18 -4.83 14.15
N GLU A 90 0.77 -4.60 13.23
CA GLU A 90 0.57 -3.60 12.19
C GLU A 90 -0.49 -4.08 11.21
N VAL A 91 -1.34 -3.13 10.83
CA VAL A 91 -2.39 -3.37 9.83
C VAL A 91 -1.73 -3.39 8.45
N GLY A 92 -2.45 -3.94 7.49
CA GLY A 92 -2.22 -4.18 6.08
C GLY A 92 -3.25 -3.43 5.19
N ALA A 93 -3.01 -3.09 3.92
CA ALA A 93 -3.99 -2.45 3.03
C ALA A 93 -3.47 -2.49 1.62
N PHE A 94 -4.25 -3.10 0.74
CA PHE A 94 -3.82 -3.50 -0.59
C PHE A 94 -4.81 -3.02 -1.65
N ASP A 95 -4.32 -2.94 -2.87
CA ASP A 95 -5.09 -2.85 -4.11
C ASP A 95 -4.58 -3.96 -5.04
N VAL A 96 -5.51 -4.77 -5.54
CA VAL A 96 -5.25 -5.83 -6.54
C VAL A 96 -6.17 -5.55 -7.72
N ALA A 97 -5.58 -5.22 -8.87
CA ALA A 97 -6.34 -5.01 -10.09
C ALA A 97 -6.59 -6.34 -10.83
N SER A 98 -7.77 -6.48 -11.42
CA SER A 98 -8.12 -7.58 -12.31
C SER A 98 -8.84 -7.03 -13.56
N PRO A 99 -8.55 -7.55 -14.76
CA PRO A 99 -9.27 -7.25 -16.00
C PRO A 99 -10.75 -7.64 -16.00
N LEU A 100 -11.29 -8.24 -14.94
CA LEU A 100 -12.72 -8.52 -14.83
C LEU A 100 -13.56 -7.23 -14.87
N HIS A 101 -14.71 -7.29 -15.53
CA HIS A 101 -15.61 -6.13 -15.70
C HIS A 101 -16.89 -6.21 -14.85
N SER A 102 -16.99 -7.18 -13.95
CA SER A 102 -18.14 -7.39 -13.07
C SER A 102 -17.73 -7.88 -11.70
N SER A 103 -18.55 -7.59 -10.69
CA SER A 103 -18.34 -8.13 -9.35
C SER A 103 -18.47 -9.66 -9.35
N PRO A 104 -17.56 -10.38 -8.69
CA PRO A 104 -17.59 -11.82 -8.64
C PRO A 104 -18.67 -12.32 -7.68
N ALA A 105 -19.14 -13.55 -7.88
CA ALA A 105 -20.14 -14.17 -7.02
C ALA A 105 -19.55 -14.67 -5.71
N SER A 106 -18.27 -15.07 -5.71
CA SER A 106 -17.52 -15.40 -4.50
C SER A 106 -16.04 -15.11 -4.64
N LEU A 107 -15.38 -14.94 -3.49
CA LEU A 107 -13.98 -14.59 -3.37
C LEU A 107 -13.29 -15.50 -2.36
N SER A 108 -12.07 -15.92 -2.68
CA SER A 108 -11.12 -16.47 -1.72
C SER A 108 -9.79 -15.76 -1.84
N SER A 109 -8.96 -15.84 -0.81
CA SER A 109 -7.63 -15.25 -0.84
C SER A 109 -6.58 -16.15 -0.19
N SER A 110 -5.36 -16.05 -0.68
CA SER A 110 -4.19 -16.76 -0.15
C SER A 110 -3.07 -15.77 0.10
N ILE A 111 -2.37 -15.86 1.23
CA ILE A 111 -1.31 -14.93 1.61
C ILE A 111 0.03 -15.66 1.68
N TYR A 112 1.09 -15.04 1.14
CA TYR A 112 2.46 -15.52 1.19
C TYR A 112 3.35 -14.40 1.75
N TRP A 113 4.31 -14.73 2.59
CA TRP A 113 5.23 -13.75 3.16
C TRP A 113 6.49 -14.46 3.64
N ASN A 114 7.57 -13.70 3.75
CA ASN A 114 8.84 -14.15 4.29
C ASN A 114 9.01 -13.62 5.70
N LYS A 115 9.43 -14.50 6.61
CA LYS A 115 9.99 -14.04 7.89
C LYS A 115 11.34 -13.42 7.60
N ASP A 116 11.49 -12.16 7.99
CA ASP A 116 12.79 -11.51 8.00
C ASP A 116 13.03 -10.80 9.34
N ASN A 117 14.30 -10.68 9.71
CA ASN A 117 14.70 -9.90 10.87
C ASN A 117 14.67 -8.43 10.48
N ILE A 118 13.56 -7.75 10.77
CA ILE A 118 13.54 -6.29 10.71
C ILE A 118 14.59 -5.77 11.70
N SER A 119 15.61 -5.11 11.17
CA SER A 119 16.53 -4.33 12.00
C SER A 119 15.79 -3.15 12.64
N THR A 120 16.08 -2.84 13.89
CA THR A 120 15.60 -1.61 14.52
C THR A 120 15.93 -0.41 13.60
N PRO A 121 14.94 0.39 13.20
CA PRO A 121 15.18 1.45 12.24
C PRO A 121 16.07 2.53 12.87
N LYS A 122 17.10 2.97 12.15
CA LYS A 122 18.03 4.03 12.59
C LYS A 122 17.36 5.39 12.75
N VAL A 123 16.26 5.60 12.02
CA VAL A 123 15.38 6.76 12.12
C VAL A 123 14.00 6.22 12.47
N THR A 124 13.39 6.74 13.53
CA THR A 124 12.09 6.26 13.99
C THR A 124 10.93 6.93 13.25
N SER A 125 9.74 6.34 13.30
CA SER A 125 8.52 6.95 12.74
C SER A 125 8.13 8.26 13.42
N ALA A 126 8.60 8.52 14.64
CA ALA A 126 8.40 9.81 15.32
C ALA A 126 9.28 10.94 14.74
N GLU A 127 10.35 10.58 14.04
CA GLU A 127 11.30 11.52 13.44
C GLU A 127 11.01 11.81 11.97
N VAL A 128 10.07 11.10 11.35
CA VAL A 128 9.63 11.35 9.97
C VAL A 128 8.13 11.57 10.01
N VAL A 129 7.71 12.82 9.92
CA VAL A 129 6.31 13.20 10.21
C VAL A 129 5.65 13.86 9.02
N VAL A 130 4.33 13.67 8.92
CA VAL A 130 3.48 14.45 8.00
C VAL A 130 3.14 15.78 8.66
N GLU A 131 3.30 16.87 7.94
CA GLU A 131 2.92 18.23 8.34
C GLU A 131 1.92 18.82 7.35
N GLY A 132 0.95 19.58 7.85
CA GLY A 132 0.01 20.32 7.01
C GLY A 132 -0.86 19.46 6.09
N LEU A 133 -1.24 18.24 6.50
CA LEU A 133 -2.14 17.39 5.73
C LEU A 133 -3.50 18.09 5.57
N THR A 134 -3.89 18.34 4.32
CA THR A 134 -5.14 18.98 3.94
C THR A 134 -5.81 18.23 2.81
N GLU A 135 -7.13 18.36 2.75
CA GLU A 135 -7.94 17.78 1.69
C GLU A 135 -8.34 18.86 0.69
N SER A 136 -8.24 18.53 -0.60
CA SER A 136 -8.73 19.36 -1.69
C SER A 136 -9.48 18.50 -2.71
N THR A 137 -10.06 19.15 -3.72
CA THR A 137 -10.75 18.47 -4.83
C THR A 137 -9.98 18.75 -6.11
N GLY A 138 -9.57 17.68 -6.78
CA GLY A 138 -8.87 17.74 -8.05
C GLY A 138 -9.78 18.14 -9.21
N PRO A 139 -9.20 18.42 -10.40
CA PRO A 139 -9.97 18.83 -11.58
C PRO A 139 -11.02 17.81 -12.04
N ALA A 140 -10.79 16.52 -11.78
CA ALA A 140 -11.72 15.43 -12.09
C ALA A 140 -12.81 15.23 -11.01
N GLY A 141 -12.90 16.12 -10.02
CA GLY A 141 -13.83 16.01 -8.90
C GLY A 141 -13.40 15.00 -7.83
N ASN A 142 -12.26 14.34 -8.02
CA ASN A 142 -11.70 13.36 -7.12
C ASN A 142 -11.00 14.02 -5.92
N ARG A 143 -10.88 13.29 -4.81
CA ARG A 143 -10.20 13.77 -3.61
C ARG A 143 -8.68 13.86 -3.85
N VAL A 144 -8.05 14.94 -3.39
CA VAL A 144 -6.59 15.10 -3.41
C VAL A 144 -6.08 15.43 -2.02
N LEU A 145 -5.13 14.63 -1.51
CA LEU A 145 -4.46 14.85 -0.23
C LEU A 145 -3.15 15.61 -0.45
N VAL A 146 -2.99 16.75 0.20
CA VAL A 146 -1.82 17.62 0.05
C VAL A 146 -1.18 17.86 1.40
N GLY A 147 0.15 17.85 1.46
CA GLY A 147 0.90 18.11 2.68
C GLY A 147 2.40 18.08 2.44
N SER A 148 3.16 17.97 3.52
CA SER A 148 4.60 17.76 3.47
C SER A 148 5.04 16.66 4.42
N ILE A 149 6.21 16.08 4.14
CA ILE A 149 6.93 15.20 5.06
C ILE A 149 8.17 15.93 5.55
N LYS A 150 8.38 15.90 6.86
CA LYS A 150 9.53 16.47 7.55
C LYS A 150 10.45 15.35 8.04
N ASN A 151 11.72 15.39 7.64
CA ASN A 151 12.78 14.65 8.32
C ASN A 151 13.25 15.46 9.54
N LYS A 152 12.79 15.09 10.74
CA LYS A 152 13.19 15.71 12.01
C LYS A 152 14.48 15.12 12.58
N ASN A 153 14.99 14.01 12.01
CA ASN A 153 16.25 13.46 12.43
C ASN A 153 17.39 14.44 12.09
N SER A 154 18.32 14.62 13.03
CA SER A 154 19.42 15.59 12.92
C SER A 154 20.68 15.04 12.24
N HIS A 155 20.71 13.75 11.91
CA HIS A 155 21.93 13.05 11.50
C HIS A 155 21.81 12.40 10.12
N TYR A 156 20.68 11.79 9.82
CA TYR A 156 20.53 10.94 8.65
C TYR A 156 19.77 11.65 7.52
N THR A 157 20.26 11.43 6.30
CA THR A 157 19.51 11.75 5.08
C THR A 157 18.62 10.57 4.74
N LEU A 158 17.36 10.85 4.38
CA LEU A 158 16.42 9.86 3.90
C LEU A 158 16.43 9.85 2.37
N SER A 159 16.41 8.68 1.75
CA SER A 159 16.25 8.53 0.30
C SER A 159 15.08 7.62 -0.05
N GLN A 160 14.64 7.69 -1.31
CA GLN A 160 13.43 7.03 -1.79
C GLN A 160 12.20 7.28 -0.89
N VAL A 161 12.07 8.51 -0.37
CA VAL A 161 10.98 8.86 0.55
C VAL A 161 9.66 8.81 -0.20
N ARG A 162 8.71 8.04 0.32
CA ARG A 162 7.38 7.84 -0.25
C ARG A 162 6.33 7.94 0.84
N ILE A 163 5.15 8.43 0.49
CA ILE A 163 3.95 8.34 1.32
C ILE A 163 2.91 7.52 0.59
N ALA A 164 2.29 6.58 1.28
CA ALA A 164 1.09 5.93 0.79
C ALA A 164 -0.12 6.34 1.64
N PHE A 165 -1.30 6.24 1.05
CA PHE A 165 -2.57 6.49 1.68
C PHE A 165 -3.53 5.34 1.35
N ALA A 166 -4.38 5.00 2.33
CA ALA A 166 -5.57 4.19 2.16
C ALA A 166 -6.79 5.02 2.54
N ALA A 167 -7.72 5.21 1.60
CA ALA A 167 -8.98 5.89 1.83
C ALA A 167 -10.01 4.92 2.40
N ILE A 168 -10.71 5.33 3.46
CA ILE A 168 -11.63 4.48 4.21
C ILE A 168 -13.04 5.09 4.20
N ASP A 169 -14.05 4.29 3.84
CA ASP A 169 -15.45 4.71 3.82
C ASP A 169 -16.12 4.69 5.21
N ALA A 170 -17.43 4.98 5.25
CA ALA A 170 -18.22 4.99 6.49
C ALA A 170 -18.44 3.59 7.09
N GLY A 171 -18.28 2.53 6.28
CA GLY A 171 -18.34 1.14 6.71
C GLY A 171 -16.97 0.58 7.08
N GLU A 172 -15.98 1.45 7.29
CA GLU A 172 -14.58 1.11 7.57
C GLU A 172 -13.88 0.32 6.46
N LYS A 173 -14.39 0.36 5.22
CA LYS A 173 -13.78 -0.34 4.07
C LYS A 173 -12.74 0.50 3.39
N VAL A 174 -11.62 -0.12 3.00
CA VAL A 174 -10.68 0.50 2.07
C VAL A 174 -11.37 0.61 0.71
N ILE A 175 -11.37 1.82 0.17
CA ILE A 175 -12.04 2.14 -1.10
C ILE A 175 -11.07 2.62 -2.17
N ASP A 176 -9.86 3.02 -1.80
CA ASP A 176 -8.78 3.37 -2.72
C ASP A 176 -7.45 3.36 -1.97
N THR A 177 -6.36 3.09 -2.68
CA THR A 177 -5.00 3.22 -2.15
C THR A 177 -4.11 3.91 -3.16
N GLN A 178 -3.26 4.82 -2.71
CA GLN A 178 -2.36 5.56 -3.59
C GLN A 178 -1.01 5.77 -2.94
N LEU A 179 0.03 5.89 -3.77
CA LEU A 179 1.41 6.11 -3.38
C LEU A 179 1.95 7.34 -4.11
N ASN A 180 2.74 8.14 -3.42
CA ASN A 180 3.49 9.21 -4.04
C ASN A 180 4.91 9.28 -3.51
N PHE A 181 5.83 9.65 -4.40
CA PHE A 181 7.21 9.95 -4.07
C PHE A 181 7.32 11.39 -3.58
N ILE A 182 8.15 11.60 -2.56
CA ILE A 182 8.34 12.91 -1.96
C ILE A 182 9.50 13.60 -2.64
N ASN A 183 9.19 14.62 -3.44
CA ASN A 183 10.21 15.47 -4.03
C ASN A 183 10.82 16.36 -2.93
N GLY A 184 12.07 16.11 -2.58
CA GLY A 184 12.87 17.00 -1.75
C GLY A 184 13.67 17.99 -2.58
N SER A 185 14.13 19.06 -1.95
CA SER A 185 14.84 20.15 -2.64
C SER A 185 16.36 19.99 -2.70
N ASP A 186 16.97 19.11 -1.87
CA ASP A 186 18.37 19.32 -1.46
C ASP A 186 19.35 18.16 -1.74
N CYS A 187 18.98 17.07 -2.42
CA CYS A 187 19.97 16.03 -2.78
C CYS A 187 20.49 16.16 -4.20
N GLN A 188 21.81 16.07 -4.34
CA GLN A 188 22.49 16.11 -5.64
C GLN A 188 22.61 14.76 -6.35
N GLN A 189 22.04 13.67 -5.80
CA GLN A 189 22.02 12.37 -6.48
C GLN A 189 20.74 12.18 -7.29
N ALA A 190 20.89 11.60 -8.48
CA ALA A 190 19.85 11.47 -9.48
C ALA A 190 18.58 10.78 -8.94
N GLY A 191 17.45 11.49 -9.02
CA GLY A 191 16.14 11.09 -8.51
C GLY A 191 15.80 11.84 -7.23
N ASN A 192 15.07 12.95 -7.36
CA ASN A 192 14.76 13.97 -6.32
C ASN A 192 13.94 13.48 -5.10
N ASN A 193 13.95 12.18 -4.78
CA ASN A 193 13.12 11.55 -3.78
C ASN A 193 13.84 11.40 -2.44
N CYS A 194 14.36 12.48 -1.86
CA CYS A 194 15.15 12.43 -0.65
C CYS A 194 14.77 13.55 0.33
N LEU A 195 15.17 13.43 1.59
CA LEU A 195 15.08 14.48 2.60
C LEU A 195 16.35 14.48 3.45
N THR A 196 17.19 15.51 3.30
CA THR A 196 18.33 15.73 4.19
C THR A 196 17.86 15.95 5.63
N ALA A 197 18.78 15.83 6.59
CA ALA A 197 18.48 16.06 8.00
C ALA A 197 17.84 17.45 8.21
N GLY A 198 16.66 17.50 8.82
CA GLY A 198 15.92 18.73 9.03
C GLY A 198 15.16 19.27 7.81
N ALA A 199 15.19 18.61 6.64
CA ALA A 199 14.48 19.08 5.44
C ALA A 199 13.01 18.65 5.39
N SER A 200 12.26 19.31 4.52
CA SER A 200 10.86 18.99 4.20
C SER A 200 10.69 18.77 2.70
N GLY A 201 9.74 17.92 2.31
CA GLY A 201 9.32 17.77 0.92
C GLY A 201 7.80 17.69 0.83
N SER A 202 7.22 18.27 -0.22
CA SER A 202 5.77 18.30 -0.41
C SER A 202 5.25 17.07 -1.15
N PHE A 203 4.00 16.70 -0.92
CA PHE A 203 3.27 15.72 -1.71
C PHE A 203 1.89 16.22 -2.11
N SER A 204 1.37 15.63 -3.19
CA SER A 204 -0.02 15.78 -3.64
C SER A 204 -0.50 14.44 -4.17
N VAL A 205 -1.36 13.75 -3.41
CA VAL A 205 -1.81 12.38 -3.72
C VAL A 205 -3.26 12.44 -4.21
N PRO A 206 -3.52 12.26 -5.52
CA PRO A 206 -4.87 12.15 -6.04
C PRO A 206 -5.42 10.76 -5.72
N LEU A 207 -6.55 10.70 -5.02
CA LEU A 207 -7.30 9.48 -4.75
C LEU A 207 -8.41 9.33 -5.80
N ALA A 208 -8.68 8.11 -6.27
CA ALA A 208 -9.76 7.77 -7.19
C ALA A 208 -11.12 7.64 -6.47
N VAL A 209 -11.40 8.56 -5.54
CA VAL A 209 -12.65 8.57 -4.74
C VAL A 209 -13.26 9.97 -4.74
N LEU A 210 -14.59 10.02 -4.69
CA LEU A 210 -15.29 11.29 -4.49
C LEU A 210 -15.12 11.79 -3.04
N PRO A 211 -15.13 13.11 -2.82
CA PRO A 211 -15.07 13.73 -1.50
C PRO A 211 -16.05 13.15 -0.47
N SER A 212 -17.24 12.73 -0.89
CA SER A 212 -18.29 12.20 -0.01
C SER A 212 -18.09 10.74 0.40
N GLU A 213 -17.33 9.97 -0.38
CA GLU A 213 -17.12 8.52 -0.19
C GLU A 213 -16.14 8.23 0.95
N ALA A 214 -14.99 8.93 0.97
CA ALA A 214 -14.01 8.78 2.03
C ALA A 214 -14.45 9.49 3.31
N LYS A 215 -14.33 8.79 4.45
CA LYS A 215 -14.56 9.33 5.81
C LYS A 215 -13.29 9.50 6.60
N SER A 216 -12.29 8.67 6.36
CA SER A 216 -10.98 8.77 7.01
C SER A 216 -9.88 8.24 6.09
N TYR A 217 -8.63 8.45 6.49
CA TYR A 217 -7.46 8.01 5.75
C TYR A 217 -6.45 7.40 6.72
N LYS A 218 -5.77 6.34 6.28
CA LYS A 218 -4.55 5.83 6.92
C LYS A 218 -3.35 6.15 6.04
N TYR A 219 -2.20 6.40 6.65
CA TYR A 219 -0.96 6.69 5.94
C TYR A 219 0.28 6.08 6.63
N LYS A 220 1.39 5.95 5.89
CA LYS A 220 2.75 5.52 6.32
C LYS A 220 3.72 6.09 5.32
N ILE A 221 4.89 6.34 5.86
CA ILE A 221 6.02 6.90 5.15
C ILE A 221 7.04 5.78 5.04
N ASN A 222 7.48 5.49 3.82
CA ASN A 222 8.54 4.53 3.55
C ASN A 222 9.76 5.30 3.06
N TYR A 223 10.95 4.91 3.52
CA TYR A 223 12.20 5.59 3.19
C TYR A 223 13.40 4.69 3.49
N ASN A 224 14.53 5.06 2.91
CA ASN A 224 15.82 4.43 3.14
C ASN A 224 16.69 5.40 3.92
N VAL A 225 17.43 4.89 4.90
CA VAL A 225 18.40 5.69 5.65
C VAL A 225 19.74 5.64 4.91
N MET A 226 20.24 6.80 4.50
CA MET A 226 21.60 6.93 3.96
C MET A 226 22.59 7.19 5.10
N GLU A 227 23.63 6.37 5.16
CA GLU A 227 24.83 6.69 5.95
C GLU A 227 25.61 7.80 5.23
N GLN A 228 26.03 8.81 5.98
CA GLN A 228 26.89 9.89 5.49
C GLN A 228 28.35 9.45 5.43
#